data_AF-A0A2I1YDS5-F1
#
_entry.id   AF-A0A2I1YDS5-F1
#
_cell.length_a   1.000
_cell.length_b   1.000
_cell.length_c   1.000
_cell.angle_alpha   90.00
_cell.angle_beta   90.00
_cell.angle_gamma   90.00
#
_symmetry.space_group_name_H-M   'P 1'
#
loop_
_entity.id
_entity.type
_entity.pdbx_description
1 polymer ?
#
loop_
_entity_poly.entity_id
_entity_poly.type
_entity_poly.pdbx_seq_one_letter_code
_entity_poly.pdbx_strand_id
1 'polypeptide(L)'
;GIRGELIELNSEVWDVQAYYIAQAAVQATLLYRPQVIVFGGGVMAQEHMLKRVRDKFTALLNGYVPVPDVTEYIVTPGVSENGSATLGNFALAKKVSER
;
A
#
# COMPACT_ATOMS: atom_id res chain seq x y z
N GLY A 1 -0.45 -6.59 -24.71
CA GLY A 1 -0.03 -5.60 -23.71
C GLY A 1 1.42 -5.84 -23.34
N ILE A 2 2.09 -4.85 -22.72
CA ILE A 2 3.45 -4.98 -22.18
C ILE A 2 3.41 -5.52 -20.75
N ARG A 3 4.45 -6.26 -20.32
CA ARG A 3 4.58 -6.69 -18.92
C ARG A 3 4.77 -5.46 -18.04
N GLY A 4 4.14 -5.43 -16.86
CA GLY A 4 4.22 -4.29 -15.93
C GLY A 4 5.65 -3.95 -15.51
N GLU A 5 6.51 -4.96 -15.40
CA GLU A 5 7.94 -4.83 -15.10
C GLU A 5 8.74 -4.09 -16.17
N LEU A 6 8.21 -4.00 -17.41
CA LEU A 6 8.87 -3.36 -18.54
C LEU A 6 8.32 -1.95 -18.84
N ILE A 7 7.42 -1.43 -17.99
CA ILE A 7 6.87 -0.09 -18.14
C ILE A 7 7.91 0.92 -17.66
N GLU A 8 8.18 1.93 -18.49
CA GLU A 8 9.10 3.02 -18.13
C GLU A 8 8.61 3.77 -16.87
N LEU A 9 9.54 4.18 -16.01
CA LEU A 9 9.23 4.80 -14.71
C LEU A 9 8.47 6.12 -14.82
N ASN A 10 8.60 6.83 -15.93
CA ASN A 10 7.92 8.09 -16.24
C ASN A 10 6.59 7.89 -16.96
N SER A 11 6.16 6.66 -17.22
CA SER A 11 4.88 6.39 -17.89
C SER A 11 3.70 6.91 -17.08
N GLU A 12 2.73 7.52 -17.77
CA GLU A 12 1.48 8.02 -17.18
C GLU A 12 0.61 6.91 -16.57
N VAL A 13 0.83 5.64 -16.98
CA VAL A 13 0.16 4.47 -16.40
C VAL A 13 0.36 4.41 -14.88
N TRP A 14 1.53 4.81 -14.39
CA TRP A 14 1.81 4.83 -12.96
C TRP A 14 0.96 5.88 -12.22
N ASP A 15 0.66 7.03 -12.85
CA ASP A 15 -0.22 8.03 -12.25
C ASP A 15 -1.67 7.54 -12.19
N VAL A 16 -2.11 6.84 -13.23
CA VAL A 16 -3.44 6.22 -13.28
C VAL A 16 -3.57 5.14 -12.20
N GLN A 17 -2.57 4.25 -12.07
CA GLN A 17 -2.57 3.24 -11.01
C GLN A 17 -2.51 3.87 -9.61
N ALA A 18 -1.67 4.90 -9.43
CA ALA A 18 -1.53 5.59 -8.14
C ALA A 18 -2.86 6.19 -7.70
N TYR A 19 -3.57 6.80 -8.65
CA TYR A 19 -4.86 7.41 -8.41
C TYR A 19 -5.89 6.37 -7.91
N TYR A 20 -6.00 5.22 -8.57
CA TYR A 20 -6.92 4.18 -8.15
C TYR A 20 -6.57 3.55 -6.78
N ILE A 21 -5.28 3.33 -6.51
CA ILE A 21 -4.84 2.81 -5.21
C ILE A 21 -5.10 3.85 -4.11
N ALA A 22 -4.86 5.13 -4.39
CA ALA A 22 -5.15 6.22 -3.46
C ALA A 22 -6.65 6.35 -3.16
N GLN A 23 -7.53 6.17 -4.16
CA GLN A 23 -8.97 6.09 -3.93
C GLN A 23 -9.33 4.94 -2.99
N ALA A 24 -8.77 3.74 -3.19
CA ALA A 24 -8.98 2.62 -2.28
C ALA A 24 -8.52 2.93 -0.84
N ALA A 25 -7.39 3.62 -0.68
CA ALA A 25 -6.91 4.07 0.62
C ALA A 25 -7.83 5.11 1.28
N VAL A 26 -8.39 6.06 0.52
CA VAL A 26 -9.42 7.01 1.02
C VAL A 26 -10.65 6.25 1.49
N GLN A 27 -11.16 5.32 0.69
CA GLN A 27 -12.32 4.52 1.09
C GLN A 27 -12.05 3.71 2.35
N ALA A 28 -10.90 3.04 2.44
CA ALA A 28 -10.52 2.29 3.65
C ALA A 28 -10.40 3.21 4.88
N THR A 29 -9.85 4.41 4.70
CA THR A 29 -9.74 5.43 5.75
C THR A 29 -11.10 5.85 6.27
N LEU A 30 -12.05 6.16 5.38
CA LEU A 30 -13.37 6.67 5.76
C LEU A 30 -14.31 5.56 6.28
N LEU A 31 -14.15 4.32 5.83
CA LEU A 31 -14.97 3.19 6.26
C LEU A 31 -14.48 2.55 7.56
N TYR A 32 -13.16 2.38 7.71
CA TYR A 32 -12.60 1.54 8.78
C TYR A 32 -11.68 2.30 9.74
N ARG A 33 -11.21 3.50 9.36
CA ARG A 33 -10.28 4.33 10.13
C ARG A 33 -9.10 3.54 10.73
N PRO A 34 -8.31 2.84 9.90
CA PRO A 34 -7.15 2.11 10.37
C PRO A 34 -6.09 3.06 10.94
N GLN A 35 -5.16 2.54 11.75
CA GLN A 35 -3.98 3.28 12.18
C GLN A 35 -2.85 3.25 11.13
N VAL A 36 -2.83 2.20 10.29
CA VAL A 36 -1.88 2.04 9.18
C VAL A 36 -2.52 1.24 8.05
N ILE A 37 -2.18 1.57 6.82
CA ILE A 37 -2.55 0.84 5.59
C ILE A 37 -1.26 0.26 5.01
N VAL A 38 -1.19 -1.07 4.92
CA VAL A 38 -0.05 -1.79 4.35
C VAL A 38 -0.42 -2.30 2.96
N PHE A 39 0.22 -1.76 1.93
CA PHE A 39 0.04 -2.22 0.55
C PHE A 39 1.20 -3.13 0.12
N GLY A 40 0.89 -4.41 -0.12
CA GLY A 40 1.85 -5.40 -0.63
C GLY A 40 1.87 -5.54 -2.16
N GLY A 41 2.69 -6.49 -2.64
CA GLY A 41 2.81 -6.83 -4.06
C GLY A 41 3.88 -6.02 -4.79
N GLY A 42 4.39 -6.58 -5.91
CA GLY A 42 5.55 -6.04 -6.63
C GLY A 42 5.37 -4.64 -7.24
N VAL A 43 4.13 -4.22 -7.49
CA VAL A 43 3.84 -2.85 -7.96
C VAL A 43 4.10 -1.82 -6.86
N MET A 44 3.58 -2.07 -5.66
CA MET A 44 3.72 -1.16 -4.51
C MET A 44 5.11 -1.19 -3.88
N ALA A 45 5.89 -2.24 -4.16
CA ALA A 45 7.30 -2.32 -3.74
C ALA A 45 8.21 -1.30 -4.44
N GLN A 46 7.78 -0.69 -5.54
CA GLN A 46 8.56 0.32 -6.25
C GLN A 46 8.45 1.68 -5.55
N GLU A 47 9.58 2.30 -5.20
CA GLU A 47 9.61 3.56 -4.42
C GLU A 47 8.81 4.69 -5.08
N HIS A 48 8.89 4.83 -6.40
CA HIS A 48 8.15 5.85 -7.15
C HIS A 48 6.63 5.65 -7.04
N MET A 49 6.18 4.40 -6.97
CA MET A 49 4.77 4.04 -6.88
C MET A 49 4.19 4.45 -5.51
N LEU A 50 4.90 4.11 -4.43
CA LEU A 50 4.50 4.47 -3.07
C LEU A 50 4.40 5.99 -2.90
N LYS A 51 5.39 6.74 -3.42
CA LYS A 51 5.34 8.20 -3.40
C LYS A 51 4.12 8.74 -4.15
N ARG A 52 3.87 8.29 -5.38
CA ARG A 52 2.71 8.72 -6.17
C ARG A 52 1.39 8.45 -5.45
N VAL A 53 1.23 7.27 -4.82
CA VAL A 53 0.03 6.92 -4.05
C VAL A 53 -0.18 7.88 -2.88
N ARG A 54 0.87 8.18 -2.11
CA ARG A 54 0.80 9.12 -0.97
C ARG A 54 0.41 10.54 -1.42
N ASP A 55 0.97 11.00 -2.54
CA ASP A 55 0.66 12.31 -3.13
C ASP A 55 -0.82 12.37 -3.56
N LYS A 56 -1.30 11.36 -4.29
CA LYS A 56 -2.71 11.28 -4.73
C LYS A 56 -3.67 11.11 -3.56
N PHE A 57 -3.32 10.31 -2.56
CA PHE A 57 -4.14 10.11 -1.35
C PHE A 57 -4.33 11.42 -0.60
N THR A 58 -3.25 12.17 -0.38
CA THR A 58 -3.28 13.46 0.31
C THR A 58 -4.18 14.46 -0.43
N ALA A 59 -4.04 14.53 -1.76
CA ALA A 59 -4.88 15.38 -2.60
C ALA A 59 -6.36 14.97 -2.57
N LEU A 60 -6.66 13.66 -2.62
CA LEU A 60 -8.04 13.15 -2.61
C LEU A 60 -8.71 13.30 -1.25
N LEU A 61 -7.98 13.05 -0.15
CA LEU A 61 -8.52 13.21 1.20
C LEU A 61 -8.76 14.68 1.54
N ASN A 62 -7.94 15.58 0.99
CA ASN A 62 -8.07 17.03 1.10
C ASN A 62 -8.31 17.52 2.54
N GLY A 63 -7.61 16.92 3.50
CA GLY A 63 -7.71 17.27 4.92
C GLY A 63 -9.08 17.01 5.58
N TYR A 64 -9.97 16.24 4.95
CA TYR A 64 -11.33 16.02 5.45
C TYR A 64 -11.37 15.36 6.85
N VAL A 65 -10.49 14.40 7.10
CA VAL A 65 -10.28 13.80 8.42
C VAL A 65 -8.79 13.78 8.75
N PRO A 66 -8.39 13.93 10.03
CA PRO A 66 -7.01 13.81 10.43
C PRO A 66 -6.54 12.36 10.29
N VAL A 67 -5.35 12.19 9.75
CA VAL A 67 -4.62 10.92 9.63
C VAL A 67 -3.19 11.13 10.16
N PRO A 68 -2.48 10.05 10.53
CA PRO A 68 -1.03 10.14 10.79
C PRO A 68 -0.28 10.68 9.57
N ASP A 69 1.01 10.98 9.75
CA ASP A 69 1.87 11.34 8.62
C ASP A 69 1.75 10.29 7.51
N VAL A 70 1.56 10.72 6.26
CA VAL A 70 1.26 9.80 5.15
C VAL A 70 2.40 8.79 4.89
N THR A 71 3.62 9.12 5.31
CA THR A 71 4.79 8.22 5.23
C THR A 71 4.77 7.10 6.26
N GLU A 72 4.07 7.31 7.38
CA GLU A 72 3.85 6.33 8.44
C GLU A 72 2.48 5.65 8.31
N TYR A 73 1.54 6.30 7.62
CA TYR A 73 0.17 5.83 7.46
C TYR A 73 0.00 4.87 6.28
N ILE A 74 0.61 5.16 5.13
CA ILE A 74 0.56 4.30 3.94
C ILE A 74 1.96 3.74 3.71
N VAL A 75 2.14 2.45 3.97
CA VAL A 75 3.44 1.78 3.98
C VAL A 75 3.44 0.51 3.15
N THR A 76 4.63 -0.01 2.86
CA THR A 76 4.83 -1.36 2.31
C THR A 76 5.12 -2.36 3.43
N PRO A 77 4.96 -3.68 3.20
CA PRO A 77 5.28 -4.67 4.21
C PRO A 77 6.75 -4.61 4.62
N GLY A 78 7.02 -4.74 5.92
CA GLY A 78 8.39 -4.81 6.44
C GLY A 78 9.11 -6.14 6.19
N VAL A 79 8.43 -7.11 5.57
CA VAL A 79 9.00 -8.42 5.23
C VAL A 79 9.42 -8.40 3.75
N SER A 80 10.69 -8.65 3.48
CA SER A 80 11.27 -8.70 2.14
C SER A 80 10.70 -9.84 1.29
N GLU A 81 10.92 -9.79 -0.04
CA GLU A 81 10.61 -10.88 -0.98
C GLU A 81 9.15 -11.37 -0.95
N ASN A 82 8.20 -10.48 -0.67
CA ASN A 82 6.78 -10.84 -0.48
C ASN A 82 6.55 -11.94 0.60
N GLY A 83 7.46 -12.05 1.57
CA GLY A 83 7.45 -13.10 2.59
C GLY A 83 6.36 -12.96 3.66
N SER A 84 5.56 -11.88 3.64
CA SER A 84 4.53 -11.60 4.65
C SER A 84 3.54 -12.75 4.83
N ALA A 85 3.13 -13.41 3.74
CA ALA A 85 2.20 -14.53 3.81
C ALA A 85 2.83 -15.76 4.50
N THR A 86 4.09 -16.07 4.16
CA THR A 86 4.85 -17.16 4.78
C THR A 86 5.05 -16.91 6.28
N LEU A 87 5.43 -15.69 6.67
CA LEU A 87 5.56 -15.31 8.07
C LEU A 87 4.21 -15.40 8.80
N GLY A 88 3.13 -14.95 8.16
CA GLY A 88 1.76 -15.09 8.67
C GLY A 88 1.36 -16.54 8.93
N ASN A 89 1.71 -17.45 8.03
CA ASN A 89 1.45 -18.89 8.20
C ASN A 89 2.17 -19.46 9.44
N PHE A 90 3.45 -19.12 9.63
CA PHE A 90 4.18 -19.54 10.83
C PHE A 90 3.61 -18.92 12.12
N ALA A 91 3.18 -17.65 12.08
CA ALA A 91 2.51 -17.01 13.21
C ALA A 91 1.19 -17.71 13.56
N LEU A 92 0.41 -18.13 12.57
CA LEU A 92 -0.81 -18.91 12.78
C LEU A 92 -0.51 -20.30 13.39
N ALA A 93 0.50 -21.00 12.88
CA ALA A 93 0.91 -22.30 13.43
C ALA A 93 1.36 -22.19 14.89
N LYS A 94 2.18 -21.18 15.22
CA LYS A 94 2.60 -20.89 16.60
C LYS A 94 1.40 -20.65 17.52
N LYS A 95 0.43 -19.82 17.10
CA LYS A 95 -0.78 -19.52 17.86
C LYS A 95 -1.63 -20.76 18.17
N VAL A 96 -1.64 -21.74 17.27
CA VAL A 96 -2.34 -23.02 17.48
C VAL A 96 -1.53 -23.96 18.38
N SER A 97 -0.20 -23.96 18.27
CA SER A 97 0.69 -24.80 19.10
C SER A 97 0.77 -24.35 20.56
N GLU A 98 0.45 -23.10 20.86
CA GLU A 98 0.45 -22.52 22.23
C GLU A 98 -0.90 -22.71 22.95
N ARG A 99 -1.91 -23.33 22.30
CA ARG A 99 -3.18 -23.73 22.93
C ARG A 99 -3.10 -25.15 23.45
#